data_AF-L0JGY0-F1
#
_entry.id   AF-L0JGY0-F1
#
_cell.length_a   1.000
_cell.length_b   1.000
_cell.length_c   1.000
_cell.angle_alpha   90.00
_cell.angle_beta   90.00
_cell.angle_gamma   90.00
#
_symmetry.space_group_name_H-M   'P 1'
#
loop_
_entity.id
_entity.type
_entity.pdbx_description
1 polymer ?
#
loop_
_entity_poly.entity_id
_entity_poly.type
_entity_poly.pdbx_seq_one_letter_code
_entity_poly.pdbx_strand_id
1 'polypeptide(L)'
;MTTHEVTLEWTDGRTRTLDVAESQTVLEAAQRVGARLPYDCRSGTCITCVGRLLGLEDGETDTEEGARPDVREAFAYRRQPRALTDDEQGEGYVLLCIASPQADCRIEVGPRVRAEVGDSPWA
;
A
#
# COMPACT_ATOMS: atom_id res chain seq x y z
N MET A 1 -11.28 6.00 -17.50
CA MET A 1 -10.97 6.07 -16.07
C MET A 1 -10.50 4.68 -15.72
N THR A 2 -9.19 4.51 -15.53
CA THR A 2 -8.63 3.20 -15.21
C THR A 2 -8.84 2.98 -13.72
N THR A 3 -9.47 1.86 -13.39
CA THR A 3 -9.71 1.40 -12.03
C THR A 3 -8.96 0.10 -11.87
N HIS A 4 -8.31 -0.04 -10.73
CA HIS A 4 -7.56 -1.21 -10.34
C HIS A 4 -8.22 -1.89 -9.16
N GLU A 5 -8.22 -3.21 -9.19
CA GLU A 5 -8.72 -4.04 -8.10
C GLU A 5 -7.63 -4.15 -7.02
N VAL A 6 -7.92 -3.61 -5.83
CA VAL A 6 -7.01 -3.71 -4.69
C VAL A 6 -7.64 -4.60 -3.62
N THR A 7 -6.96 -5.71 -3.30
CA THR A 7 -7.38 -6.61 -2.23
C THR A 7 -6.64 -6.26 -0.94
N LEU A 8 -7.38 -5.85 0.09
CA LEU A 8 -6.85 -5.60 1.43
C LEU A 8 -6.99 -6.84 2.29
N GLU A 9 -5.89 -7.29 2.88
CA GLU A 9 -5.85 -8.41 3.82
C GLU A 9 -5.54 -7.87 5.22
N TRP A 10 -6.46 -8.00 6.16
CA TRP A 10 -6.23 -7.64 7.55
C TRP A 10 -5.51 -8.76 8.27
N THR A 11 -4.66 -8.37 9.23
CA THR A 11 -3.93 -9.29 10.10
C THR A 11 -4.81 -10.25 10.92
N ASP A 12 -6.10 -9.93 11.07
CA ASP A 12 -7.12 -10.78 11.69
C ASP A 12 -7.70 -11.86 10.75
N GLY A 13 -7.15 -12.00 9.53
CA GLY A 13 -7.60 -12.96 8.51
C GLY A 13 -8.83 -12.51 7.71
N ARG A 14 -9.23 -11.24 7.83
CA ARG A 14 -10.31 -10.67 7.01
C ARG A 14 -9.70 -10.20 5.69
N THR A 15 -10.36 -10.42 4.57
CA THR A 15 -9.94 -9.86 3.28
C THR A 15 -11.07 -9.04 2.67
N ARG A 16 -10.72 -8.02 1.90
CA ARG A 16 -11.69 -7.14 1.24
C ARG A 16 -11.13 -6.53 -0.01
N THR A 17 -11.83 -6.77 -1.10
CA THR A 17 -11.52 -6.22 -2.41
C THR A 17 -12.21 -4.87 -2.60
N LEU A 18 -11.53 -3.92 -3.23
CA LEU A 18 -12.05 -2.62 -3.57
C LEU A 18 -11.55 -2.13 -4.93
N ASP A 19 -12.44 -1.47 -5.67
CA ASP A 19 -12.11 -0.78 -6.92
C ASP A 19 -11.53 0.61 -6.63
N VAL A 20 -10.29 0.83 -7.07
CA VAL A 20 -9.57 2.08 -6.85
C VAL A 20 -9.24 2.72 -8.19
N ALA A 21 -9.75 3.93 -8.43
CA ALA A 21 -9.34 4.68 -9.62
C ALA A 21 -7.91 5.22 -9.46
N GLU A 22 -7.15 5.27 -10.56
CA GLU A 22 -5.82 5.91 -10.62
C GLU A 22 -5.82 7.35 -10.05
N SER A 23 -6.95 8.05 -10.16
CA SER A 23 -7.14 9.42 -9.70
C SER A 23 -7.38 9.55 -8.20
N GLN A 24 -7.58 8.45 -7.46
CA GLN A 24 -7.83 8.43 -6.02
C GLN A 24 -6.87 7.52 -5.27
N THR A 25 -6.65 7.78 -3.98
CA THR A 25 -5.78 6.91 -3.18
C THR A 25 -6.52 5.67 -2.69
N VAL A 26 -5.77 4.63 -2.34
CA VAL A 26 -6.33 3.40 -1.74
C VAL A 26 -7.16 3.74 -0.49
N LEU A 27 -6.71 4.69 0.34
CA LEU A 27 -7.47 5.15 1.50
C LEU A 27 -8.82 5.80 1.13
N GLU A 28 -8.88 6.58 0.05
CA GLU A 28 -10.13 7.19 -0.40
C GLU A 28 -11.12 6.13 -0.89
N ALA A 29 -10.63 5.14 -1.64
CA ALA A 29 -11.46 4.04 -2.13
C ALA A 29 -11.94 3.12 -0.99
N ALA A 30 -11.07 2.80 -0.03
CA ALA A 30 -11.43 2.07 1.18
C ALA A 30 -12.54 2.78 1.96
N GLN A 31 -12.44 4.10 2.16
CA GLN A 31 -13.48 4.88 2.84
C GLN A 31 -14.81 4.87 2.07
N ARG A 32 -14.78 4.93 0.73
CA ARG A 32 -15.99 4.88 -0.11
C ARG A 32 -16.79 3.59 0.12
N VAL A 33 -16.10 2.45 0.20
CA VAL A 33 -16.75 1.16 0.46
C VAL A 33 -17.04 0.94 1.94
N GLY A 34 -16.57 1.81 2.84
CA GLY A 34 -16.71 1.63 4.29
C GLY A 34 -15.73 0.60 4.87
N ALA A 35 -14.58 0.40 4.23
CA ALA A 35 -13.44 -0.30 4.80
C ALA A 35 -12.70 0.65 5.76
N ARG A 36 -12.62 0.25 7.04
CA ARG A 36 -11.91 1.03 8.06
C ARG A 36 -10.43 0.67 8.01
N LEU A 37 -9.65 1.52 7.36
CA LEU A 37 -8.20 1.49 7.44
C LEU A 37 -7.70 2.39 8.57
N PRO A 38 -6.62 2.02 9.27
CA PRO A 38 -5.94 2.93 10.18
C PRO A 38 -5.33 4.08 9.38
N TYR A 39 -5.61 5.32 9.77
CA TYR A 39 -5.00 6.52 9.19
C TYR A 39 -4.92 7.62 10.25
N ASP A 40 -3.98 8.55 10.09
CA ASP A 40 -3.80 9.68 11.02
C ASP A 40 -3.49 10.98 10.25
N CYS A 41 -2.23 11.20 9.88
CA CYS A 41 -1.74 12.43 9.26
C CYS A 41 -2.22 12.72 7.83
N ARG A 42 -2.58 11.67 7.06
CA ARG A 42 -2.95 11.73 5.62
C ARG A 42 -1.97 12.50 4.70
N SER A 43 -0.75 12.72 5.17
CA SER A 43 0.23 13.59 4.52
C SER A 43 1.52 12.85 4.16
N GLY A 44 1.61 11.56 4.46
CA GLY A 44 2.80 10.74 4.23
C GLY A 44 3.92 10.95 5.26
N THR A 45 3.60 11.55 6.41
CA THR A 45 4.54 11.84 7.52
C THR A 45 4.40 10.89 8.70
N CYS A 46 3.47 9.94 8.63
CA CYS A 46 3.19 8.94 9.65
C CYS A 46 3.06 7.56 8.99
N ILE A 47 3.35 6.52 9.75
CA ILE A 47 3.25 5.11 9.31
C ILE A 47 1.89 4.48 9.66
N THR A 48 0.90 5.26 10.10
CA THR A 48 -0.42 4.72 10.50
C THR A 48 -1.17 4.07 9.34
N CYS A 49 -1.03 4.65 8.14
CA CYS A 49 -1.70 4.19 6.91
C CYS A 49 -0.86 3.19 6.12
N VAL A 50 0.17 2.59 6.74
CA VAL A 50 1.06 1.66 6.05
C VAL A 50 0.36 0.35 5.74
N GLY A 51 0.61 -0.15 4.54
CA GLY A 51 0.28 -1.50 4.10
C GLY A 51 1.53 -2.16 3.52
N ARG A 52 1.47 -3.47 3.33
CA ARG A 52 2.54 -4.26 2.72
C ARG A 52 2.02 -4.88 1.44
N LEU A 53 2.65 -4.58 0.31
CA LEU A 53 2.35 -5.22 -0.96
C LEU A 53 2.72 -6.71 -0.87
N LEU A 54 1.72 -7.58 -1.06
CA LEU A 54 1.88 -9.03 -1.10
C LEU A 54 2.18 -9.52 -2.51
N GLY A 55 1.67 -8.82 -3.53
CA GLY A 55 1.91 -9.12 -4.94
C GLY A 55 0.99 -8.34 -5.87
N LEU A 56 1.36 -8.29 -7.14
CA LEU A 56 0.55 -7.77 -8.24
C LEU A 56 -0.26 -8.93 -8.85
N GLU A 57 -1.55 -8.71 -9.09
CA GLU A 57 -2.43 -9.68 -9.76
C GLU A 57 -2.40 -9.52 -11.28
N ASP A 58 -2.18 -8.29 -11.75
CA ASP A 58 -2.01 -7.99 -13.17
C ASP A 58 -0.55 -8.16 -13.60
N GLY A 59 -0.29 -9.29 -14.26
CA GLY A 59 0.61 -9.39 -15.41
C GLY A 59 2.09 -9.06 -15.22
N GLU A 60 2.91 -10.12 -15.32
CA GLU A 60 4.17 -10.08 -16.06
C GLU A 60 5.19 -9.02 -15.58
N THR A 61 5.76 -9.26 -14.40
CA THR A 61 7.08 -8.69 -14.09
C THR A 61 8.12 -9.51 -14.86
N ASP A 62 8.26 -9.24 -16.16
CA ASP A 62 9.49 -9.50 -16.93
C ASP A 62 10.59 -8.58 -16.37
N THR A 63 11.03 -8.86 -15.16
CA THR A 63 12.18 -8.19 -14.55
C THR A 63 12.86 -9.25 -13.71
N GLU A 64 13.78 -9.96 -14.38
CA GLU A 64 14.93 -10.65 -13.83
C GLU A 64 14.73 -11.35 -12.46
N GLU A 65 14.49 -12.67 -12.55
CA GLU A 65 14.62 -13.70 -11.51
C GLU A 65 15.28 -13.22 -10.19
N GLY A 66 14.49 -12.65 -9.28
CA GLY A 66 14.92 -12.35 -7.90
C GLY A 66 14.61 -10.96 -7.34
N ALA A 67 14.11 -10.02 -8.14
CA ALA A 67 13.69 -8.71 -7.63
C ALA A 67 12.32 -8.79 -6.92
N ARG A 68 12.25 -8.34 -5.65
CA ARG A 68 10.96 -8.12 -4.96
C ARG A 68 10.23 -6.97 -5.67
N PRO A 69 8.91 -7.04 -5.88
CA PRO A 69 8.17 -5.98 -6.59
C PRO A 69 8.28 -4.67 -5.82
N ASP A 70 8.79 -3.63 -6.49
CA ASP A 70 8.96 -2.32 -5.89
C ASP A 70 7.60 -1.62 -5.80
N VAL A 71 7.24 -1.13 -4.62
CA VAL A 71 5.96 -0.42 -4.42
C VAL A 71 5.84 0.83 -5.27
N ARG A 72 6.97 1.39 -5.76
CA ARG A 72 6.99 2.57 -6.63
C ARG A 72 6.52 2.27 -8.05
N GLU A 73 6.63 1.03 -8.48
CA GLU A 73 6.14 0.58 -9.79
C GLU A 73 4.65 0.18 -9.70
N ALA A 74 4.27 -0.43 -8.58
CA ALA A 74 2.89 -0.79 -8.28
C ALA A 74 1.97 0.41 -7.98
N PHE A 75 2.52 1.46 -7.35
CA PHE A 75 1.75 2.61 -6.86
C PHE A 75 2.38 3.95 -7.24
N ALA A 76 1.53 4.85 -7.73
CA ALA A 76 1.85 6.26 -7.89
C ALA A 76 1.62 7.02 -6.57
N TYR A 77 2.65 7.68 -6.06
CA TYR A 77 2.54 8.50 -4.86
C TYR A 77 2.16 9.95 -5.20
N ARG A 78 1.06 10.45 -4.62
CA ARG A 78 0.69 11.88 -4.75
C ARG A 78 1.70 12.83 -4.12
N ARG A 79 2.46 12.35 -3.13
CA ARG A 79 3.50 13.10 -2.41
C ARG A 79 4.60 12.15 -1.95
N GLN A 80 5.75 12.70 -1.60
CA GLN A 80 6.88 11.89 -1.13
C GLN A 80 6.54 11.20 0.22
N PRO A 81 6.65 9.86 0.31
CA PRO A 81 6.43 9.12 1.56
C PRO A 81 7.61 9.34 2.51
N ARG A 82 7.57 10.40 3.33
CA ARG A 82 8.65 10.73 4.28
C ARG A 82 8.71 9.80 5.49
N ALA A 83 7.61 9.08 5.76
CA ALA A 83 7.53 8.14 6.86
C ALA A 83 8.16 6.78 6.55
N LEU A 84 8.54 6.50 5.30
CA LEU A 84 9.20 5.27 4.89
C LEU A 84 10.56 5.61 4.27
N THR A 85 11.57 4.84 4.66
CA THR A 85 12.88 4.78 4.03
C THR A 85 12.81 4.07 2.68
N ASP A 86 13.91 4.09 1.95
CA ASP A 86 14.03 3.40 0.66
C ASP A 86 14.02 1.87 0.83
N ASP A 87 14.66 1.38 1.90
CA ASP A 87 14.70 -0.04 2.25
C ASP A 87 13.29 -0.58 2.55
N GLU A 88 12.52 0.13 3.37
CA GLU A 88 11.12 -0.25 3.68
C GLU A 88 10.25 -0.25 2.42
N GLN A 89 10.46 0.70 1.49
CA GLN A 89 9.76 0.67 0.21
C GLN A 89 10.15 -0.55 -0.63
N GLY A 90 11.44 -0.90 -0.67
CA GLY A 90 11.94 -2.11 -1.32
C GLY A 90 11.50 -3.42 -0.65
N GLU A 91 11.14 -3.38 0.64
CA GLU A 91 10.54 -4.51 1.36
C GLU A 91 9.05 -4.72 1.04
N GLY A 92 8.43 -3.79 0.31
CA GLY A 92 7.02 -3.85 -0.05
C GLY A 92 6.12 -2.92 0.78
N TYR A 93 6.65 -2.04 1.64
CA TYR A 93 5.81 -1.16 2.45
C TYR A 93 5.33 0.07 1.66
N VAL A 94 4.03 0.37 1.76
CA VAL A 94 3.36 1.43 1.01
C VAL A 94 2.46 2.28 1.92
N LEU A 95 2.45 3.61 1.72
CA LEU A 95 1.56 4.52 2.44
C LEU A 95 0.23 4.72 1.68
N LEU A 96 -0.79 3.95 2.05
CA LEU A 96 -2.10 3.90 1.38
C LEU A 96 -2.87 5.22 1.36
N CYS A 97 -2.53 6.14 2.26
CA CYS A 97 -3.14 7.46 2.33
C CYS A 97 -2.70 8.42 1.23
N ILE A 98 -1.56 8.14 0.58
CA ILE A 98 -1.00 8.95 -0.51
C ILE A 98 -0.69 8.13 -1.78
N ALA A 99 -0.84 6.80 -1.72
CA ALA A 99 -0.62 5.88 -2.82
C ALA A 99 -1.89 5.65 -3.64
N SER A 100 -1.75 5.75 -4.96
CA SER A 100 -2.75 5.37 -5.97
C SER A 100 -2.26 4.11 -6.69
N PRO A 101 -3.05 3.04 -6.80
CA PRO A 101 -2.65 1.84 -7.51
C PRO A 101 -2.55 2.11 -9.02
N GLN A 102 -1.61 1.44 -9.68
CA GLN A 102 -1.43 1.45 -11.13
C GLN A 102 -1.66 0.06 -11.76
N ALA A 103 -1.85 -0.95 -10.91
CA ALA A 103 -2.15 -2.32 -11.29
C ALA A 103 -2.98 -2.98 -10.19
N ASP A 104 -3.62 -4.09 -10.54
CA ASP A 104 -4.38 -4.90 -9.60
C ASP A 104 -3.39 -5.55 -8.61
N CYS A 105 -3.66 -5.44 -7.31
CA CYS A 105 -2.67 -5.80 -6.31
C CYS A 105 -3.28 -6.18 -4.95
N ARG A 106 -2.51 -6.97 -4.20
CA ARG A 106 -2.87 -7.41 -2.86
C ARG A 106 -2.00 -6.73 -1.82
N ILE A 107 -2.63 -6.22 -0.76
CA ILE A 107 -1.97 -5.45 0.28
C ILE A 107 -2.40 -5.97 1.65
N GLU A 108 -1.43 -6.35 2.47
CA GLU A 108 -1.66 -6.60 3.88
C GLU A 108 -1.74 -5.28 4.66
N VAL A 109 -2.75 -5.15 5.52
CA VAL A 109 -3.01 -3.97 6.34
C VAL A 109 -3.28 -4.36 7.78
N GLY A 110 -2.89 -3.49 8.72
CA GLY A 110 -3.23 -3.67 10.12
C GLY A 110 -2.15 -3.22 11.08
N PRO A 111 -2.41 -3.36 12.39
CA PRO A 111 -1.47 -2.94 13.43
C PRO A 111 -0.14 -3.72 13.40
N ARG A 112 -0.13 -4.96 12.88
CA ARG A 112 1.10 -5.77 12.76
C ARG A 112 2.06 -5.19 11.72
N VAL A 113 1.56 -4.88 10.52
CA VAL A 113 2.36 -4.26 9.45
C VAL A 113 2.99 -2.95 9.93
N ARG A 114 2.22 -2.14 10.66
CA ARG A 114 2.73 -0.93 11.31
C ARG A 114 3.82 -1.21 12.35
N ALA A 115 3.69 -2.28 13.13
CA ALA A 115 4.68 -2.64 14.14
C ALA A 115 6.00 -3.10 13.50
N GLU A 116 5.95 -3.76 12.34
CA GLU A 116 7.14 -4.18 11.60
C GLU A 116 7.94 -2.98 11.06
N VAL A 117 7.26 -1.94 10.58
CA VAL A 117 7.90 -0.68 10.14
C VAL A 117 8.36 0.18 11.33
N GLY A 118 7.53 0.26 12.38
CA GLY A 118 7.77 1.14 13.52
C GLY A 118 8.90 0.71 14.47
N ASP A 119 9.40 -0.52 14.35
CA ASP A 119 10.59 -0.98 15.10
C ASP A 119 11.90 -0.50 14.46
N SER A 120 11.84 0.14 13.29
CA SER A 120 13.01 0.70 12.64
C SER A 120 13.65 1.77 13.55
N PRO A 121 14.95 1.69 13.86
CA PRO A 121 15.62 2.52 14.88
C PRO A 121 15.68 4.03 14.57
N TRP A 122 15.00 4.46 13.51
CA TRP A 122 14.91 5.83 13.02
C TRP A 122 13.47 6.39 13.05
N ALA A 123 12.51 5.67 13.65
CA ALA A 123 11.12 6.10 13.87
C ALA A 123 10.94 7.03 15.08
#